data_AF-A0A1S0UB53-F1
#
_entry.id   AF-A0A1S0UB53-F1
#
_cell.length_a   1.000
_cell.length_b   1.000
_cell.length_c   1.000
_cell.angle_alpha   90.00
_cell.angle_beta   90.00
_cell.angle_gamma   90.00
#
_symmetry.space_group_name_H-M   'P 1'
#
loop_
_entity.id
_entity.type
_entity.pdbx_description
1 polymer ?
#
loop_
_entity_poly.entity_id
_entity_poly.type
_entity_poly.pdbx_seq_one_letter_code
_entity_poly.pdbx_strand_id
1 'polypeptide(L)'
;MVNVSIFVDIGNRMLPVERLKTYDKLIIFSLPTLVIPEKTDKASSTTNSFKIFLRNGTQQLEFSVQLHVSDTSNIRDTTEIVDKEALITSLFEFAAEGEPLALVKPLVPLLGTFDNDGCNVLHVAARNKQNFALKTMLSVLCEYSSEEERQKILNAPNVRGQTALHCAVRAGDPDCVHYLVSAGAKRNIVDNNLDTVAHYLGDAYNDAIYKEILETSSSEEVESGTDINRENILAKKNCYGYTPAHIAVKKLKLSLLEALIEAGAPVDIPDNNGETPLLTALYMDDADTVSLLAQHNCDVNVMSNNGDTPLKVACKKKNLVMIGRLLDAGSTMDSLGTGDERPAEADEEDVQRILNGERIEVSNVYAQNGPGEEQEISELQSEESISTAASTDAATSYRLRTFKDDVSCLDYLTRLRLSKILDVEDKWTILADHLGCGHMVEFIRVCLDDSSSPTMMLLDQYEQVPNANLSTITQSLEDMGETLGVHLIQAGNEQQ
;
A
#
# COMPACT_ATOMS: atom_id res chain seq x y z
N MET A 1 14.34 -35.67 -14.47
CA MET A 1 15.25 -34.96 -15.38
C MET A 1 14.80 -35.21 -16.81
N VAL A 2 14.20 -34.20 -17.43
CA VAL A 2 13.83 -34.25 -18.85
C VAL A 2 15.10 -34.09 -19.67
N ASN A 3 15.41 -35.07 -20.53
CA ASN A 3 16.65 -35.06 -21.30
C ASN A 3 16.45 -34.19 -22.55
N VAL A 4 16.64 -32.88 -22.40
CA VAL A 4 16.48 -31.90 -23.49
C VAL A 4 17.80 -31.73 -24.22
N SER A 5 17.79 -31.96 -25.53
CA SER A 5 18.91 -31.70 -26.44
C SER A 5 18.61 -30.48 -27.30
N ILE A 6 19.52 -29.50 -27.33
CA ILE A 6 19.36 -28.26 -28.10
C ILE A 6 20.39 -28.22 -29.21
N PHE A 7 19.93 -27.92 -30.43
CA PHE A 7 20.77 -27.76 -31.61
C PHE A 7 20.40 -26.48 -32.35
N VAL A 8 21.38 -25.84 -33.01
CA VAL A 8 21.13 -24.66 -33.85
C VAL A 8 21.57 -24.92 -35.27
N ASP A 9 20.68 -24.64 -36.22
CA ASP A 9 20.92 -24.77 -37.65
C ASP A 9 21.36 -23.44 -38.24
N ILE A 10 22.54 -23.47 -38.86
CA ILE A 10 23.21 -22.32 -39.43
C ILE A 10 23.67 -22.67 -40.84
N GLY A 11 22.97 -22.15 -41.85
CA GLY A 11 23.33 -22.39 -43.25
C GLY A 11 23.44 -23.87 -43.61
N ASN A 12 22.51 -24.70 -43.10
CA ASN A 12 22.48 -26.16 -43.22
C ASN A 12 23.55 -26.91 -42.41
N ARG A 13 24.06 -26.33 -41.33
CA ARG A 13 24.94 -27.01 -40.37
C ARG A 13 24.28 -27.01 -38.99
N MET A 14 24.11 -28.22 -38.44
CA MET A 14 23.62 -28.43 -37.09
C MET A 14 24.77 -28.36 -36.09
N LEU A 15 24.77 -27.32 -35.25
CA LEU A 15 25.76 -27.13 -34.19
C LEU A 15 25.13 -27.46 -32.82
N PRO A 16 25.80 -28.25 -31.97
CA PRO A 16 25.39 -28.43 -30.58
C PRO A 16 25.68 -27.16 -29.77
N VAL A 17 24.92 -26.95 -28.69
CA VAL A 17 25.17 -25.87 -27.73
C VAL A 17 26.43 -26.13 -26.90
N GLU A 18 27.19 -25.08 -26.57
CA GLU A 18 28.45 -25.20 -25.82
C GLU A 18 28.24 -25.39 -24.32
N ARG A 19 27.25 -24.69 -23.76
CA ARG A 19 26.80 -24.85 -22.37
C ARG A 19 25.30 -25.01 -22.38
N LEU A 20 24.78 -25.89 -21.53
CA LEU A 20 23.36 -26.13 -21.34
C LEU A 20 23.08 -26.30 -19.85
N LYS A 21 22.27 -25.41 -19.28
CA LYS A 21 21.71 -25.54 -17.94
C LYS A 21 20.20 -25.62 -18.05
N THR A 22 19.62 -26.63 -17.43
CA THR A 22 18.17 -26.86 -17.40
C THR A 22 17.69 -26.66 -15.97
N TYR A 23 16.88 -25.62 -15.77
CA TYR A 23 16.07 -25.39 -14.59
C TYR A 23 14.62 -25.82 -14.88
N ASP A 24 13.75 -25.87 -13.87
CA ASP A 24 12.39 -26.42 -13.99
C ASP A 24 11.59 -25.86 -15.18
N LYS A 25 11.60 -24.52 -15.36
CA LYS A 25 10.91 -23.83 -16.47
C LYS A 25 11.83 -23.00 -17.39
N LEU A 26 13.13 -22.96 -17.12
CA LEU A 26 14.10 -22.14 -17.84
C LEU A 26 15.24 -23.00 -18.35
N ILE A 27 15.51 -22.93 -19.65
CA ILE A 27 16.67 -23.58 -20.25
C ILE A 27 17.60 -22.49 -20.76
N ILE A 28 18.81 -22.44 -20.20
CA ILE A 28 19.84 -21.50 -20.63
C ILE A 28 20.92 -22.27 -21.37
N PHE A 29 21.26 -21.80 -22.56
CA PHE A 29 22.33 -22.39 -23.36
C PHE A 29 23.19 -21.33 -24.03
N SER A 30 24.46 -21.64 -24.24
CA SER A 30 25.36 -20.81 -25.04
C SER A 30 25.57 -21.40 -26.43
N LEU A 31 25.62 -20.53 -27.42
CA LEU A 31 25.92 -20.90 -28.80
C LEU A 31 27.41 -20.79 -29.07
N PRO A 32 27.98 -21.68 -29.90
CA PRO A 32 29.34 -21.52 -30.36
C PRO A 32 29.50 -20.19 -31.12
N THR A 33 30.71 -19.63 -31.09
CA THR A 33 31.03 -18.38 -31.78
C THR A 33 30.64 -18.45 -33.25
N LEU A 34 29.67 -17.62 -33.64
CA LEU A 34 29.13 -17.59 -34.99
C LEU A 34 29.98 -16.68 -35.86
N VAL A 35 30.75 -17.26 -36.77
CA VAL A 35 31.46 -16.49 -37.80
C VAL A 35 30.47 -16.12 -38.89
N ILE A 36 29.94 -14.90 -38.82
CA ILE A 36 29.09 -14.34 -39.88
C ILE A 36 30.01 -13.97 -41.05
N PRO A 37 29.81 -14.50 -42.26
CA PRO A 37 30.65 -14.14 -43.40
C PRO A 37 30.41 -12.67 -43.76
N GLU A 38 31.43 -11.84 -43.58
CA GLU A 38 31.47 -10.49 -44.17
C GLU A 38 31.48 -10.63 -45.69
N LYS A 39 30.31 -10.51 -46.34
CA LYS A 39 30.26 -10.24 -47.77
C LYS A 39 29.59 -8.92 -48.03
N THR A 40 30.47 -7.93 -48.22
CA THR A 40 30.41 -6.85 -49.19
C THR A 40 29.22 -6.93 -50.16
N ASP A 41 28.18 -6.14 -49.89
CA ASP A 41 27.53 -5.28 -50.88
C ASP A 41 26.60 -4.31 -50.15
N LYS A 42 26.85 -3.00 -50.30
CA LYS A 42 26.17 -1.88 -49.61
C LYS A 42 24.70 -1.67 -50.05
N ALA A 43 24.00 -2.71 -50.50
CA ALA A 43 22.65 -2.58 -51.06
C ALA A 43 21.67 -3.70 -50.67
N SER A 44 22.05 -4.67 -49.84
CA SER A 44 21.10 -5.66 -49.32
C SER A 44 21.34 -5.89 -47.83
N SER A 45 20.36 -5.56 -47.00
CA SER A 45 20.28 -6.08 -45.64
C SER A 45 20.19 -7.61 -45.74
N THR A 46 21.30 -8.31 -45.57
CA THR A 46 21.31 -9.77 -45.52
C THR A 46 20.70 -10.19 -44.19
N THR A 47 19.42 -10.55 -44.22
CA THR A 47 18.74 -11.23 -43.12
C THR A 47 19.30 -12.64 -43.02
N ASN A 48 20.27 -12.84 -42.12
CA ASN A 48 20.69 -14.18 -41.76
C ASN A 48 19.63 -14.77 -40.83
N SER A 49 18.83 -15.69 -41.37
CA SER A 49 17.87 -16.45 -40.58
C SER A 49 18.52 -17.74 -40.08
N PHE A 50 18.36 -18.00 -38.79
CA PHE A 50 18.84 -19.20 -38.12
C PHE A 50 17.65 -19.91 -37.48
N LYS A 51 17.74 -21.23 -37.34
CA LYS A 51 16.70 -22.03 -36.71
C LYS A 51 17.25 -22.72 -35.47
N ILE A 52 16.60 -22.53 -34.33
CA ILE A 52 16.92 -23.22 -33.09
C ILE A 52 15.96 -24.39 -32.95
N PHE A 53 16.51 -25.59 -32.78
CA PHE A 53 15.76 -26.82 -32.59
C PHE A 53 15.93 -27.32 -31.16
N LEU A 54 14.80 -27.38 -30.44
CA LEU A 54 14.69 -27.94 -29.10
C LEU A 54 14.08 -29.34 -29.21
N ARG A 55 14.83 -30.38 -28.81
CA ARG A 55 14.36 -31.77 -28.87
C ARG A 55 14.27 -32.37 -27.47
N ASN A 56 13.12 -32.98 -27.18
CA ASN A 56 12.89 -33.79 -25.98
C ASN A 56 12.30 -35.14 -26.41
N GLY A 57 13.12 -36.20 -26.41
CA GLY A 57 12.72 -37.51 -26.94
C GLY A 57 12.29 -37.43 -28.41
N THR A 58 11.01 -37.71 -28.68
CA THR A 58 10.42 -37.66 -30.03
C THR A 58 9.81 -36.30 -30.40
N GLN A 59 9.73 -35.36 -29.45
CA GLN A 59 9.16 -34.03 -29.70
C GLN A 59 10.26 -33.04 -30.11
N GLN A 60 9.99 -32.25 -31.16
CA GLN A 60 10.88 -31.21 -31.66
C GLN A 60 10.13 -29.89 -31.79
N LEU A 61 10.67 -28.84 -31.17
CA LEU A 61 10.22 -27.45 -31.32
C LEU A 61 11.23 -26.69 -32.18
N GLU A 62 10.71 -25.89 -33.11
CA GLU A 62 11.50 -25.06 -34.03
C GLU A 62 11.25 -23.58 -33.75
N PHE A 63 12.33 -22.84 -33.51
CA PHE A 63 12.29 -21.39 -33.32
C PHE A 63 13.09 -20.72 -34.45
N SER A 64 12.41 -19.90 -35.24
CA SER A 64 13.06 -19.10 -36.27
C SER A 64 13.58 -17.81 -35.66
N VAL A 65 14.89 -17.57 -35.75
CA VAL A 65 15.56 -16.36 -35.26
C VAL A 65 16.08 -15.60 -36.47
N GLN A 66 15.67 -14.33 -36.59
CA GLN A 66 16.20 -13.42 -37.60
C GLN A 66 17.20 -12.47 -36.96
N LEU A 67 18.45 -12.50 -37.41
CA LEU A 67 19.47 -11.54 -36.97
C LEU A 67 19.55 -10.40 -37.98
N HIS A 68 19.19 -9.21 -37.53
CA HIS A 68 19.45 -7.97 -38.24
C HIS A 68 20.78 -7.40 -37.74
N VAL A 69 21.81 -7.46 -38.59
CA VAL A 69 23.06 -6.76 -38.37
C VAL A 69 22.92 -5.36 -38.97
N SER A 70 22.64 -4.36 -38.14
CA SER A 70 22.64 -2.95 -38.53
C SER A 70 23.97 -2.30 -38.19
N ASP A 71 24.62 -1.67 -39.18
CA ASP A 71 25.78 -0.80 -38.94
C ASP A 71 25.39 0.33 -38.00
N THR A 72 25.91 0.31 -36.76
CA THR A 72 25.60 1.32 -35.72
C THR A 72 26.30 2.66 -35.94
N SER A 73 26.72 2.99 -37.16
CA SER A 73 27.48 4.21 -37.45
C SER A 73 26.65 5.49 -37.46
N ASN A 74 25.31 5.40 -37.38
CA ASN A 74 24.41 6.56 -37.50
C ASN A 74 23.36 6.71 -36.38
N ILE A 75 23.50 6.05 -35.23
CA ILE A 75 22.62 6.33 -34.08
C ILE A 75 23.28 7.44 -33.26
N ARG A 76 22.97 8.70 -33.61
CA ARG A 76 23.17 9.83 -32.70
C ARG A 76 22.04 9.85 -31.69
N ASP A 77 22.43 10.15 -30.45
CA ASP A 77 21.60 10.49 -29.29
C ASP A 77 21.01 9.32 -28.49
N THR A 78 21.74 8.99 -27.39
CA THR A 78 21.44 8.22 -26.14
C THR A 78 22.50 7.19 -25.77
N THR A 79 23.37 6.79 -26.71
CA THR A 79 24.31 5.66 -26.53
C THR A 79 25.67 6.02 -25.90
N GLU A 80 25.91 7.26 -25.50
CA GLU A 80 27.20 7.68 -24.91
C GLU A 80 27.33 7.42 -23.40
N ILE A 81 26.24 7.06 -22.71
CA ILE A 81 26.23 6.96 -21.23
C ILE A 81 26.49 5.53 -20.73
N VAL A 82 26.18 4.51 -21.54
CA VAL A 82 26.27 3.10 -21.10
C VAL A 82 27.35 2.37 -21.88
N ASP A 83 28.31 1.81 -21.16
CA ASP A 83 29.35 0.97 -21.71
C ASP A 83 28.74 -0.30 -22.32
N LYS A 84 28.76 -0.38 -23.65
CA LYS A 84 28.20 -1.51 -24.42
C LYS A 84 28.88 -2.83 -24.07
N GLU A 85 30.17 -2.80 -23.72
CA GLU A 85 30.92 -4.00 -23.35
C GLU A 85 30.45 -4.52 -22.00
N ALA A 86 30.29 -3.63 -21.00
CA ALA A 86 29.73 -3.96 -19.70
C ALA A 86 28.30 -4.51 -19.77
N LEU A 87 27.47 -3.97 -20.68
CA LEU A 87 26.10 -4.43 -20.87
C LEU A 87 26.03 -5.85 -21.47
N ILE A 88 26.93 -6.17 -22.40
CA ILE A 88 27.07 -7.52 -22.96
C ILE A 88 27.57 -8.50 -21.90
N THR A 89 28.58 -8.13 -21.10
CA THR A 89 29.06 -8.97 -19.99
C THR A 89 27.95 -9.26 -18.98
N SER A 90 27.14 -8.26 -18.67
CA SER A 90 26.01 -8.38 -17.75
C SER A 90 24.90 -9.30 -18.29
N LEU A 91 24.65 -9.29 -19.60
CA LEU A 91 23.75 -10.24 -20.25
C LEU A 91 24.28 -11.69 -20.14
N PHE A 92 25.59 -11.89 -20.27
CA PHE A 92 26.21 -13.21 -20.09
C PHE A 92 26.16 -13.68 -18.64
N GLU A 93 26.36 -12.78 -17.67
CA GLU A 93 26.25 -13.06 -16.24
C GLU A 93 24.81 -13.45 -15.86
N PHE A 94 23.82 -12.66 -16.32
CA PHE A 94 22.41 -13.01 -16.19
C PHE A 94 22.08 -14.37 -16.82
N ALA A 95 22.60 -14.67 -18.01
CA ALA A 95 22.41 -15.97 -18.65
C ALA A 95 23.12 -17.11 -17.86
N ALA A 96 24.21 -16.83 -17.16
CA ALA A 96 24.93 -17.85 -16.41
C ALA A 96 24.27 -18.18 -15.05
N GLU A 97 23.77 -17.15 -14.37
CA GLU A 97 23.37 -17.19 -12.96
C GLU A 97 21.87 -16.96 -12.73
N GLY A 98 21.19 -16.30 -13.67
CA GLY A 98 19.75 -15.99 -13.59
C GLY A 98 19.41 -14.80 -12.70
N GLU A 99 20.40 -14.06 -12.19
CA GLU A 99 20.20 -12.95 -11.26
C GLU A 99 19.80 -11.64 -11.98
N PRO A 100 18.60 -11.09 -11.75
CA PRO A 100 18.15 -9.87 -12.43
C PRO A 100 18.99 -8.62 -12.14
N LEU A 101 19.70 -8.56 -11.00
CA LEU A 101 20.55 -7.43 -10.64
C LEU A 101 21.69 -7.21 -11.64
N ALA A 102 22.21 -8.29 -12.21
CA ALA A 102 23.25 -8.22 -13.25
C ALA A 102 22.81 -7.34 -14.42
N LEU A 103 21.54 -7.42 -14.85
CA LEU A 103 21.02 -6.63 -15.96
C LEU A 103 20.89 -5.14 -15.66
N VAL A 104 20.67 -4.79 -14.39
CA VAL A 104 20.37 -3.41 -13.97
C VAL A 104 21.65 -2.65 -13.60
N LYS A 105 22.70 -3.35 -13.17
CA LYS A 105 23.98 -2.77 -12.76
C LYS A 105 24.62 -1.81 -13.79
N PRO A 106 24.72 -2.14 -15.10
CA PRO A 106 25.24 -1.19 -16.10
C PRO A 106 24.35 0.03 -16.32
N LEU A 107 23.09 -0.04 -15.90
CA LEU A 107 22.07 0.98 -16.13
C LEU A 107 21.95 1.98 -14.99
N VAL A 108 22.75 1.86 -13.92
CA VAL A 108 22.76 2.81 -12.79
C VAL A 108 22.82 4.28 -13.23
N PRO A 109 23.69 4.69 -14.18
CA PRO A 109 23.72 6.08 -14.63
C PRO A 109 22.42 6.55 -15.28
N LEU A 110 21.61 5.64 -15.80
CA LEU A 110 20.32 5.94 -16.42
C LEU A 110 19.18 6.07 -15.40
N LEU A 111 19.33 5.54 -14.17
CA LEU A 111 18.29 5.63 -13.14
C LEU A 111 17.95 7.09 -12.78
N GLY A 112 18.93 7.99 -12.90
CA GLY A 112 18.78 9.43 -12.69
C GLY A 112 18.30 10.23 -13.91
N THR A 113 18.05 9.58 -15.05
CA THR A 113 17.54 10.27 -16.24
C THR A 113 16.04 10.52 -16.13
N PHE A 114 15.57 11.59 -16.76
CA PHE A 114 14.18 12.04 -16.68
C PHE A 114 13.50 11.92 -18.03
N ASP A 115 12.22 11.55 -18.02
CA ASP A 115 11.35 11.65 -19.18
C ASP A 115 10.83 13.09 -19.41
N ASN A 116 9.93 13.26 -20.38
CA ASN A 116 9.34 14.56 -20.70
C ASN A 116 8.51 15.16 -19.56
N ASP A 117 8.03 14.34 -18.62
CA ASP A 117 7.24 14.75 -17.46
C ASP A 117 8.15 15.00 -16.23
N GLY A 118 9.48 14.92 -16.41
CA GLY A 118 10.44 15.02 -15.32
C GLY A 118 10.45 13.79 -14.42
N CYS A 119 9.82 12.68 -14.82
CA CYS A 119 9.79 11.45 -14.06
C CYS A 119 11.04 10.63 -14.37
N ASN A 120 11.76 10.24 -13.32
CA ASN A 120 12.76 9.18 -13.44
C ASN A 120 12.09 7.80 -13.34
N VAL A 121 12.87 6.75 -13.53
CA VAL A 121 12.36 5.37 -13.53
C VAL A 121 11.70 4.97 -12.20
N LEU A 122 12.16 5.54 -11.07
CA LEU A 122 11.56 5.28 -9.75
C LEU A 122 10.14 5.84 -9.65
N HIS A 123 9.89 7.02 -10.22
CA HIS A 123 8.53 7.59 -10.30
C HIS A 123 7.60 6.70 -11.10
N VAL A 124 8.07 6.21 -12.26
CA VAL A 124 7.27 5.38 -13.17
C VAL A 124 6.96 4.04 -12.51
N ALA A 125 7.93 3.40 -11.88
CA ALA A 125 7.74 2.14 -11.17
C ALA A 125 6.79 2.28 -9.98
N ALA A 126 6.97 3.32 -9.15
CA ALA A 126 6.09 3.62 -8.03
C ALA A 126 4.65 3.91 -8.47
N ARG A 127 4.46 4.75 -9.50
CA ARG A 127 3.15 5.09 -10.06
C ARG A 127 2.40 3.88 -10.61
N ASN A 128 3.14 2.92 -11.19
CA ASN A 128 2.58 1.72 -11.83
C ASN A 128 2.58 0.48 -10.90
N LYS A 129 2.86 0.65 -9.60
CA LYS A 129 2.91 -0.42 -8.60
C LYS A 129 3.84 -1.57 -8.97
N GLN A 130 4.96 -1.25 -9.62
CA GLN A 130 5.95 -2.25 -10.02
C GLN A 130 6.96 -2.46 -8.88
N ASN A 131 6.49 -3.02 -7.77
CA ASN A 131 7.25 -3.18 -6.52
C ASN A 131 8.56 -3.99 -6.72
N PHE A 132 8.53 -5.09 -7.49
CA PHE A 132 9.71 -5.91 -7.79
C PHE A 132 10.76 -5.13 -8.60
N ALA A 133 10.32 -4.44 -9.65
CA ALA A 133 11.22 -3.64 -10.47
C ALA A 133 11.81 -2.49 -9.64
N LEU A 134 10.99 -1.82 -8.83
CA LEU A 134 11.42 -0.75 -7.94
C LEU A 134 12.44 -1.26 -6.91
N LYS A 135 12.17 -2.38 -6.24
CA LYS A 135 13.11 -3.01 -5.29
C LYS A 135 14.44 -3.32 -5.95
N THR A 136 14.43 -3.93 -7.14
CA THR A 136 15.64 -4.28 -7.89
C THR A 136 16.44 -3.04 -8.29
N MET A 137 15.77 -1.98 -8.72
CA MET A 137 16.45 -0.72 -9.06
C MET A 137 17.03 -0.03 -7.82
N LEU A 138 16.31 -0.05 -6.69
CA LEU A 138 16.78 0.52 -5.44
C LEU A 138 17.93 -0.26 -4.83
N SER A 139 17.93 -1.61 -4.89
CA SER A 139 19.04 -2.42 -4.38
C SER A 139 20.34 -2.11 -5.12
N VAL A 140 20.27 -2.03 -6.45
CA VAL A 140 21.43 -1.66 -7.27
C VAL A 140 21.86 -0.21 -7.01
N LEU A 141 20.92 0.72 -6.84
CA LEU A 141 21.23 2.11 -6.49
C LEU A 141 21.91 2.22 -5.10
N CYS A 142 21.48 1.41 -4.14
CA CYS A 142 22.08 1.36 -2.79
C CYS A 142 23.49 0.76 -2.80
N GLU A 143 23.75 -0.24 -3.64
CA GLU A 143 25.02 -0.96 -3.69
C GLU A 143 26.08 -0.25 -4.56
N TYR A 144 25.68 0.38 -5.66
CA TYR A 144 26.59 0.87 -6.70
C TYR A 144 26.67 2.39 -6.85
N SER A 145 25.89 3.17 -6.08
CA SER A 145 25.95 4.64 -6.11
C SER A 145 26.42 5.25 -4.79
N SER A 146 27.01 6.44 -4.87
CA SER A 146 27.33 7.23 -3.67
C SER A 146 26.06 7.68 -2.95
N GLU A 147 26.15 7.95 -1.64
CA GLU A 147 25.04 8.48 -0.84
C GLU A 147 24.45 9.75 -1.46
N GLU A 148 25.30 10.68 -1.89
CA GLU A 148 24.87 11.96 -2.48
C GLU A 148 24.08 11.75 -3.78
N GLU A 149 24.56 10.87 -4.66
CA GLU A 149 23.89 10.55 -5.91
C GLU A 149 22.58 9.79 -5.68
N ARG A 150 22.58 8.82 -4.77
CA ARG A 150 21.38 8.08 -4.37
C ARG A 150 20.31 9.03 -3.86
N GLN A 151 20.66 9.92 -2.92
CA GLN A 151 19.74 10.90 -2.36
C GLN A 151 19.24 11.88 -3.43
N LYS A 152 20.07 12.26 -4.40
CA LYS A 152 19.67 13.12 -5.52
C LYS A 152 18.65 12.43 -6.43
N ILE A 153 18.85 11.16 -6.77
CA ILE A 153 17.95 10.39 -7.65
C ILE A 153 16.64 10.06 -6.93
N LEU A 154 16.72 9.59 -5.68
CA LEU A 154 15.58 9.16 -4.88
C LEU A 154 14.60 10.30 -4.58
N ASN A 155 15.15 11.50 -4.34
CA ASN A 155 14.40 12.70 -3.97
C ASN A 155 14.22 13.68 -5.14
N ALA A 156 14.53 13.27 -6.37
CA ALA A 156 14.35 14.12 -7.53
C ALA A 156 12.85 14.44 -7.71
N PRO A 157 12.47 15.72 -7.85
CA PRO A 157 11.09 16.10 -8.15
C PRO A 157 10.82 16.02 -9.65
N ASN A 158 9.62 15.58 -10.03
CA ASN A 158 9.12 15.69 -11.40
C ASN A 158 8.58 17.10 -11.71
N VAL A 159 7.98 17.32 -12.89
CA VAL A 159 7.42 18.63 -13.29
C VAL A 159 6.35 19.15 -12.32
N ARG A 160 5.67 18.26 -11.59
CA ARG A 160 4.67 18.60 -10.57
C ARG A 160 5.27 18.83 -9.18
N GLY A 161 6.59 18.74 -9.03
CA GLY A 161 7.28 18.79 -7.75
C GLY A 161 7.21 17.47 -6.95
N GLN A 162 6.59 16.42 -7.50
CA GLN A 162 6.39 15.16 -6.79
C GLN A 162 7.64 14.31 -6.88
N THR A 163 8.01 13.66 -5.76
CA THR A 163 9.04 12.62 -5.73
C THR A 163 8.46 11.23 -6.02
N ALA A 164 9.32 10.23 -6.21
CA ALA A 164 8.87 8.84 -6.36
C ALA A 164 8.02 8.36 -5.15
N LEU A 165 8.33 8.85 -3.94
CA LEU A 165 7.56 8.55 -2.73
C LEU A 165 6.14 9.13 -2.80
N HIS A 166 5.97 10.36 -3.29
CA HIS A 166 4.63 10.93 -3.53
C HIS A 166 3.83 10.06 -4.51
N CYS A 167 4.47 9.57 -5.58
CA CYS A 167 3.82 8.69 -6.55
C CYS A 167 3.40 7.34 -5.93
N ALA A 168 4.25 6.74 -5.08
CA ALA A 168 3.94 5.48 -4.38
C ALA A 168 2.75 5.62 -3.43
N VAL A 169 2.75 6.67 -2.60
CA VAL A 169 1.65 6.95 -1.66
C VAL A 169 0.36 7.22 -2.42
N ARG A 170 0.41 8.04 -3.48
CA ARG A 170 -0.76 8.31 -4.34
C ARG A 170 -1.31 7.04 -4.99
N ALA A 171 -0.43 6.12 -5.40
CA ALA A 171 -0.84 4.86 -5.99
C ALA A 171 -1.49 3.92 -4.95
N GLY A 172 -1.24 4.13 -3.66
CA GLY A 172 -1.73 3.26 -2.60
C GLY A 172 -1.03 1.91 -2.58
N ASP A 173 0.27 1.87 -2.86
CA ASP A 173 1.07 0.65 -2.85
C ASP A 173 2.06 0.63 -1.66
N PRO A 174 1.80 -0.18 -0.62
CA PRO A 174 2.61 -0.21 0.61
C PRO A 174 4.04 -0.70 0.36
N ASP A 175 4.22 -1.68 -0.54
CA ASP A 175 5.54 -2.21 -0.85
C ASP A 175 6.44 -1.14 -1.47
N CYS A 176 5.94 -0.39 -2.47
CA CYS A 176 6.70 0.70 -3.06
C CYS A 176 7.07 1.77 -2.03
N VAL A 177 6.15 2.09 -1.11
CA VAL A 177 6.41 3.04 0.00
C VAL A 177 7.51 2.50 0.90
N HIS A 178 7.40 1.25 1.35
CA HIS A 178 8.38 0.59 2.21
C HIS A 178 9.77 0.56 1.56
N TYR A 179 9.88 0.14 0.30
CA TYR A 179 11.17 0.08 -0.38
C TYR A 179 11.81 1.46 -0.56
N LEU A 180 11.02 2.48 -0.90
CA LEU A 180 11.54 3.85 -1.05
C LEU A 180 11.99 4.43 0.29
N VAL A 181 11.20 4.24 1.35
CA VAL A 181 11.54 4.68 2.70
C VAL A 181 12.79 3.98 3.20
N SER A 182 12.87 2.65 3.03
CA SER A 182 14.04 1.83 3.39
C SER A 182 15.31 2.22 2.61
N ALA A 183 15.17 2.70 1.38
CA ALA A 183 16.28 3.24 0.58
C ALA A 183 16.69 4.67 0.99
N GLY A 184 15.99 5.29 1.94
CA GLY A 184 16.29 6.61 2.50
C GLY A 184 15.52 7.78 1.84
N ALA A 185 14.33 7.55 1.29
CA ALA A 185 13.54 8.61 0.67
C ALA A 185 13.04 9.62 1.71
N LYS A 186 13.17 10.92 1.41
CA LYS A 186 12.74 11.99 2.31
C LYS A 186 11.23 12.17 2.28
N ARG A 187 10.63 12.20 3.46
CA ARG A 187 9.17 12.34 3.68
C ARG A 187 8.70 13.79 3.76
N ASN A 188 9.61 14.72 4.05
CA ASN A 188 9.30 16.14 4.27
C ASN A 188 9.37 17.00 3.00
N ILE A 189 9.67 16.39 1.85
CA ILE A 189 9.67 17.11 0.57
C ILE A 189 8.23 17.47 0.22
N VAL A 190 8.07 18.67 -0.31
CA VAL A 190 6.79 19.17 -0.77
C VAL A 190 6.74 19.22 -2.29
N ASP A 191 5.55 18.99 -2.85
CA ASP A 191 5.30 19.20 -4.27
C ASP A 191 5.00 20.68 -4.60
N ASN A 192 4.59 20.97 -5.84
CA ASN A 192 4.28 22.34 -6.26
C ASN A 192 3.07 22.96 -5.53
N ASN A 193 2.21 22.14 -4.92
CA ASN A 193 1.10 22.60 -4.09
C ASN A 193 1.50 22.72 -2.61
N LEU A 194 2.78 22.54 -2.29
CA LEU A 194 3.29 22.43 -0.94
C LEU A 194 2.76 21.19 -0.18
N ASP A 195 2.20 20.20 -0.88
CA ASP A 195 1.74 18.96 -0.27
C ASP A 195 2.95 18.06 0.01
N THR A 196 3.09 17.60 1.25
CA THR A 196 4.01 16.50 1.61
C THR A 196 3.35 15.14 1.36
N VAL A 197 4.11 14.05 1.45
CA VAL A 197 3.55 12.69 1.36
C VAL A 197 2.47 12.41 2.40
N ALA A 198 2.50 13.08 3.56
CA ALA A 198 1.46 12.97 4.58
C ALA A 198 0.11 13.58 4.12
N HIS A 199 0.13 14.60 3.26
CA HIS A 199 -1.09 15.17 2.68
C HIS A 199 -1.78 14.18 1.74
N TYR A 200 -1.00 13.33 1.07
CA TYR A 200 -1.50 12.33 0.14
C TYR A 200 -2.19 11.13 0.83
N LEU A 201 -1.97 10.93 2.13
CA LEU A 201 -2.60 9.85 2.91
C LEU A 201 -4.14 9.92 2.89
N GLY A 202 -4.71 11.13 2.74
CA GLY A 202 -6.16 11.32 2.65
C GLY A 202 -6.81 10.74 1.39
N ASP A 203 -6.05 10.60 0.30
CA ASP A 203 -6.56 10.09 -0.99
C ASP A 203 -6.41 8.58 -1.14
N ALA A 204 -5.45 7.96 -0.45
CA ALA A 204 -5.06 6.56 -0.62
C ALA A 204 -4.98 5.82 0.72
N TYR A 205 -6.07 5.85 1.51
CA TYR A 205 -6.08 5.26 2.85
C TYR A 205 -5.78 3.75 2.81
N ASN A 206 -4.60 3.41 3.33
CA ASN A 206 -4.10 2.07 3.59
C ASN A 206 -3.29 2.12 4.88
N ASP A 207 -3.73 1.40 5.92
CA ASP A 207 -3.09 1.38 7.24
C ASP A 207 -1.60 1.05 7.16
N ALA A 208 -1.20 0.18 6.24
CA ALA A 208 0.20 -0.18 6.05
C ALA A 208 1.05 1.03 5.57
N ILE A 209 0.52 1.84 4.65
CA ILE A 209 1.20 3.06 4.17
C ILE A 209 1.27 4.10 5.28
N TYR A 210 0.19 4.25 6.03
CA TYR A 210 0.14 5.15 7.17
C TYR A 210 1.25 4.81 8.18
N LYS A 211 1.32 3.53 8.60
CA LYS A 211 2.31 3.05 9.57
C LYS A 211 3.72 3.23 9.06
N GLU A 212 3.97 2.87 7.81
CA GLU A 212 5.30 3.04 7.20
C GLU A 212 5.75 4.51 7.14
N ILE A 213 4.83 5.44 6.86
CA ILE A 213 5.19 6.87 6.80
C ILE A 213 5.39 7.46 8.20
N LEU A 214 4.68 6.97 9.23
CA LEU A 214 4.57 7.63 10.53
C LEU A 214 5.30 6.90 11.67
N GLU A 215 5.27 5.56 11.72
CA GLU A 215 5.85 4.74 12.80
C GLU A 215 7.38 4.63 12.74
N THR A 216 8.02 4.78 11.57
CA THR A 216 9.51 4.79 11.50
C THR A 216 10.15 6.00 12.18
N SER A 217 9.35 6.95 12.67
CA SER A 217 9.82 8.02 13.54
C SER A 217 10.30 7.52 14.92
N SER A 218 9.96 6.28 15.29
CA SER A 218 10.20 5.71 16.63
C SER A 218 11.37 4.72 16.73
N SER A 219 11.91 4.20 15.61
CA SER A 219 12.92 3.13 15.61
C SER A 219 14.36 3.56 15.24
N GLU A 220 14.61 4.85 15.03
CA GLU A 220 15.98 5.40 15.01
C GLU A 220 16.30 6.00 16.38
N GLU A 221 16.62 5.12 17.33
CA GLU A 221 17.12 5.47 18.65
C GLU A 221 18.48 6.19 18.56
N VAL A 222 18.64 7.22 19.40
CA VAL A 222 19.85 7.52 20.18
C VAL A 222 21.19 7.43 19.42
N GLU A 223 21.64 8.56 18.85
CA GLU A 223 23.00 9.13 18.98
C GLU A 223 23.29 10.12 17.84
N SER A 224 23.03 11.41 18.10
CA SER A 224 23.98 12.51 17.80
C SER A 224 23.29 13.82 18.16
N GLY A 225 23.82 14.49 19.19
CA GLY A 225 23.26 15.71 19.77
C GLY A 225 23.49 16.98 18.93
N THR A 226 22.93 17.04 17.72
CA THR A 226 22.90 18.27 16.92
C THR A 226 21.54 18.44 16.24
N ASP A 227 20.84 19.51 16.63
CA ASP A 227 19.64 20.11 16.01
C ASP A 227 18.36 19.28 15.93
N ILE A 228 17.75 19.01 17.09
CA ILE A 228 16.38 18.46 17.20
C ILE A 228 15.33 19.58 17.07
N ASN A 229 15.28 20.20 15.89
CA ASN A 229 14.01 20.74 15.36
C ASN A 229 13.62 19.84 14.17
N ARG A 230 13.33 18.56 14.45
CA ARG A 230 12.68 17.68 13.47
C ARG A 230 11.33 18.32 13.14
N GLU A 231 11.26 18.96 11.98
CA GLU A 231 10.06 19.65 11.53
C GLU A 231 8.92 18.63 11.38
N ASN A 232 7.89 18.76 12.22
CA ASN A 232 6.77 17.82 12.24
C ASN A 232 6.06 17.85 10.87
N ILE A 233 6.20 16.77 10.09
CA ILE A 233 5.58 16.66 8.75
C ILE A 233 4.05 16.75 8.82
N LEU A 234 3.46 16.41 9.97
CA LEU A 234 2.02 16.48 10.23
C LEU A 234 1.54 17.90 10.56
N ALA A 235 2.46 18.81 10.89
CA ALA A 235 2.18 20.23 11.11
C ALA A 235 2.35 21.09 9.84
N LYS A 236 2.94 20.52 8.77
CA LYS A 236 3.15 21.24 7.51
C LYS A 236 1.82 21.59 6.88
N LYS A 237 1.74 22.82 6.36
CA LYS A 237 0.61 23.34 5.61
C LYS A 237 0.93 23.31 4.11
N ASN A 238 -0.04 22.90 3.31
CA ASN A 238 0.02 23.06 1.86
C ASN A 238 -0.36 24.51 1.44
N CYS A 239 -0.46 24.76 0.13
CA CYS A 239 -0.76 26.09 -0.42
C CYS A 239 -2.15 26.64 -0.02
N TYR A 240 -3.07 25.77 0.41
CA TYR A 240 -4.38 26.13 0.95
C TYR A 240 -4.36 26.34 2.47
N GLY A 241 -3.23 26.13 3.12
CA GLY A 241 -3.10 26.18 4.57
C GLY A 241 -3.49 24.86 5.26
N TYR A 242 -3.86 23.83 4.50
CA TYR A 242 -4.28 22.55 5.07
C TYR A 242 -3.10 21.75 5.58
N THR A 243 -3.26 21.22 6.78
CA THR A 243 -2.44 20.13 7.32
C THR A 243 -3.02 18.77 6.89
N PRO A 244 -2.30 17.65 7.05
CA PRO A 244 -2.85 16.31 6.82
C PRO A 244 -4.15 16.04 7.58
N ALA A 245 -4.29 16.57 8.80
CA ALA A 245 -5.53 16.47 9.58
C ALA A 245 -6.72 17.16 8.88
N HIS A 246 -6.53 18.35 8.29
CA HIS A 246 -7.60 19.00 7.50
C HIS A 246 -8.03 18.15 6.32
N ILE A 247 -7.08 17.50 5.62
CA ILE A 247 -7.38 16.64 4.49
C ILE A 247 -8.18 15.42 4.95
N ALA A 248 -7.79 14.78 6.06
CA ALA A 248 -8.52 13.66 6.64
C ALA A 248 -9.98 14.03 6.97
N VAL A 249 -10.18 15.18 7.61
CA VAL A 249 -11.53 15.71 7.92
C VAL A 249 -12.32 16.02 6.65
N LYS A 250 -11.74 16.74 5.68
CA LYS A 250 -12.42 17.07 4.41
C LYS A 250 -12.80 15.85 3.59
N LYS A 251 -12.08 14.74 3.77
CA LYS A 251 -12.32 13.47 3.08
C LYS A 251 -13.21 12.51 3.89
N LEU A 252 -13.69 12.93 5.07
CA LEU A 252 -14.50 12.13 5.99
C LEU A 252 -13.81 10.80 6.36
N LYS A 253 -12.51 10.87 6.64
CA LYS A 253 -11.68 9.71 6.99
C LYS A 253 -11.37 9.72 8.49
N LEU A 254 -12.35 9.30 9.29
CA LEU A 254 -12.23 9.28 10.76
C LEU A 254 -11.02 8.46 11.23
N SER A 255 -10.85 7.23 10.73
CA SER A 255 -9.73 6.36 11.11
C SER A 255 -8.36 6.95 10.75
N LEU A 256 -8.27 7.68 9.63
CA LEU A 256 -7.04 8.40 9.27
C LEU A 256 -6.78 9.54 10.25
N LEU A 257 -7.81 10.29 10.64
CA LEU A 257 -7.66 11.38 11.57
C LEU A 257 -7.23 10.87 12.95
N GLU A 258 -7.86 9.82 13.45
CA GLU A 258 -7.51 9.15 14.70
C GLU A 258 -6.04 8.73 14.70
N ALA A 259 -5.63 8.01 13.66
CA ALA A 259 -4.25 7.59 13.51
C ALA A 259 -3.31 8.82 13.44
N LEU A 260 -3.63 9.86 12.65
CA LEU A 260 -2.80 11.07 12.60
C LEU A 260 -2.64 11.72 13.99
N ILE A 261 -3.70 11.79 14.79
CA ILE A 261 -3.67 12.33 16.15
C ILE A 261 -2.78 11.47 17.06
N GLU A 262 -2.90 10.14 16.99
CA GLU A 262 -2.05 9.20 17.74
C GLU A 262 -0.56 9.37 17.40
N ALA A 263 -0.24 9.69 16.14
CA ALA A 263 1.12 10.02 15.69
C ALA A 263 1.57 11.46 16.05
N GLY A 264 0.76 12.22 16.78
CA GLY A 264 1.09 13.58 17.22
C GLY A 264 0.82 14.66 16.19
N ALA A 265 -0.14 14.47 15.29
CA ALA A 265 -0.62 15.55 14.42
C ALA A 265 -1.28 16.65 15.25
N PRO A 266 -0.88 17.92 15.07
CA PRO A 266 -1.55 19.02 15.75
C PRO A 266 -2.92 19.31 15.12
N VAL A 267 -3.95 19.37 15.96
CA VAL A 267 -5.35 19.60 15.55
C VAL A 267 -5.84 21.03 15.73
N ASP A 268 -4.99 21.93 16.27
CA ASP A 268 -5.33 23.34 16.50
C ASP A 268 -4.69 24.29 15.48
N ILE A 269 -3.97 23.76 14.49
CA ILE A 269 -3.40 24.59 13.43
C ILE A 269 -4.55 25.06 12.53
N PRO A 270 -4.76 26.38 12.35
CA PRO A 270 -5.78 26.88 11.43
C PRO A 270 -5.29 26.87 9.98
N ASP A 271 -6.18 26.70 9.00
CA ASP A 271 -5.88 26.87 7.58
C ASP A 271 -5.73 28.36 7.17
N ASN A 272 -5.71 28.65 5.87
CA ASN A 272 -5.62 30.03 5.37
C ASN A 272 -6.88 30.88 5.65
N ASN A 273 -8.02 30.25 5.93
CA ASN A 273 -9.27 30.89 6.32
C ASN A 273 -9.42 31.03 7.85
N GLY A 274 -8.41 30.61 8.63
CA GLY A 274 -8.50 30.59 10.09
C GLY A 274 -9.30 29.38 10.61
N GLU A 275 -9.66 28.42 9.76
CA GLU A 275 -10.47 27.26 10.13
C GLU A 275 -9.55 26.15 10.65
N THR A 276 -9.79 25.66 11.86
CA THR A 276 -9.12 24.45 12.35
C THR A 276 -9.78 23.18 11.78
N PRO A 277 -9.17 21.99 11.92
CA PRO A 277 -9.83 20.72 11.67
C PRO A 277 -11.21 20.58 12.33
N LEU A 278 -11.41 21.13 13.54
CA LEU A 278 -12.71 21.12 14.23
C LEU A 278 -13.77 21.94 13.48
N LEU A 279 -13.44 23.18 13.10
CA LEU A 279 -14.34 24.02 12.29
C LEU A 279 -14.63 23.37 10.94
N THR A 280 -13.61 22.76 10.32
CA THR A 280 -13.77 22.00 9.07
C THR A 280 -14.78 20.86 9.24
N ALA A 281 -14.69 20.09 10.32
CA ALA A 281 -15.60 18.97 10.60
C ALA A 281 -17.06 19.43 10.78
N LEU A 282 -17.25 20.58 11.45
CA LEU A 282 -18.56 21.21 11.60
C LEU A 282 -19.13 21.65 10.25
N TYR A 283 -18.32 22.26 9.37
CA TYR A 283 -18.77 22.58 8.01
C TYR A 283 -19.09 21.33 7.18
N MET A 284 -18.47 20.19 7.46
CA MET A 284 -18.80 18.90 6.82
C MET A 284 -20.01 18.19 7.45
N ASP A 285 -20.52 18.68 8.59
CA ASP A 285 -21.60 18.03 9.36
C ASP A 285 -21.24 16.63 9.89
N ASP A 286 -19.97 16.42 10.25
CA ASP A 286 -19.46 15.15 10.77
C ASP A 286 -19.37 15.14 12.31
N ALA A 287 -20.39 14.58 12.97
CA ALA A 287 -20.48 14.56 14.44
C ALA A 287 -19.45 13.63 15.11
N ASP A 288 -19.05 12.56 14.42
CA ASP A 288 -18.09 11.59 14.94
C ASP A 288 -16.70 12.20 14.96
N THR A 289 -16.31 12.88 13.87
CA THR A 289 -15.05 13.63 13.80
C THR A 289 -15.01 14.77 14.82
N VAL A 290 -16.12 15.50 15.01
CA VAL A 290 -16.21 16.54 16.07
C VAL A 290 -15.99 15.92 17.45
N SER A 291 -16.61 14.77 17.71
CA SER A 291 -16.47 14.07 18.99
C SER A 291 -15.04 13.59 19.22
N LEU A 292 -14.38 13.02 18.20
CA LEU A 292 -12.99 12.60 18.26
C LEU A 292 -12.06 13.79 18.56
N LEU A 293 -12.18 14.88 17.79
CA LEU A 293 -11.35 16.07 17.99
C LEU A 293 -11.54 16.68 19.39
N ALA A 294 -12.78 16.76 19.87
CA ALA A 294 -13.09 17.29 21.19
C ALA A 294 -12.52 16.42 22.33
N GLN A 295 -12.46 15.09 22.17
CA GLN A 295 -11.84 14.19 23.13
C GLN A 295 -10.32 14.36 23.25
N HIS A 296 -9.67 14.90 22.21
CA HIS A 296 -8.23 15.15 22.18
C HIS A 296 -7.85 16.60 22.56
N ASN A 297 -8.64 17.24 23.41
CA ASN A 297 -8.40 18.58 24.00
C ASN A 297 -8.14 19.69 22.97
N CYS A 298 -8.77 19.63 21.79
CA CYS A 298 -8.70 20.74 20.84
C CYS A 298 -9.41 21.99 21.38
N ASP A 299 -9.00 23.17 20.92
CA ASP A 299 -9.66 24.41 21.32
C ASP A 299 -11.05 24.53 20.63
N VAL A 300 -12.10 24.35 21.43
CA VAL A 300 -13.51 24.42 20.99
C VAL A 300 -14.09 25.83 20.91
N ASN A 301 -13.29 26.85 21.26
CA ASN A 301 -13.68 28.26 21.18
C ASN A 301 -12.89 29.03 20.11
N VAL A 302 -12.23 28.31 19.19
CA VAL A 302 -11.54 28.91 18.04
C VAL A 302 -12.47 29.77 17.18
N MET A 303 -11.89 30.72 16.47
CA MET A 303 -12.62 31.64 15.60
C MET A 303 -11.92 31.73 14.25
N SER A 304 -12.67 31.50 13.17
CA SER A 304 -12.17 31.68 11.80
C SER A 304 -12.03 33.16 11.43
N ASN A 305 -11.40 33.45 10.28
CA ASN A 305 -11.27 34.81 9.76
C ASN A 305 -12.63 35.47 9.45
N ASN A 306 -13.69 34.66 9.30
CA ASN A 306 -15.06 35.12 9.07
C ASN A 306 -15.83 35.36 10.38
N GLY A 307 -15.19 35.20 11.55
CA GLY A 307 -15.87 35.31 12.85
C GLY A 307 -16.81 34.14 13.14
N ASP A 308 -16.56 32.97 12.54
CA ASP A 308 -17.29 31.75 12.83
C ASP A 308 -16.55 30.97 13.92
N THR A 309 -17.28 30.64 14.99
CA THR A 309 -16.84 29.76 16.07
C THR A 309 -17.52 28.39 15.94
N PRO A 310 -16.97 27.32 16.55
CA PRO A 310 -17.58 26.00 16.54
C PRO A 310 -19.07 25.99 16.92
N LEU A 311 -19.43 26.64 18.03
CA LEU A 311 -20.81 26.69 18.51
C LEU A 311 -21.72 27.48 17.56
N LYS A 312 -21.22 28.61 17.02
CA LYS A 312 -21.94 29.41 16.04
C LYS A 312 -22.26 28.62 14.77
N VAL A 313 -21.30 27.83 14.27
CA VAL A 313 -21.52 26.97 13.08
C VAL A 313 -22.51 25.84 13.39
N ALA A 314 -22.39 25.18 14.54
CA ALA A 314 -23.32 24.12 14.95
C ALA A 314 -24.77 24.62 15.07
N CYS A 315 -24.98 25.82 15.62
CA CYS A 315 -26.30 26.47 15.67
C CYS A 315 -26.83 26.82 14.28
N LYS A 316 -26.03 27.43 13.40
CA LYS A 316 -26.42 27.73 12.00
C LYS A 316 -26.87 26.47 11.25
N LYS A 317 -26.25 25.33 11.54
CA LYS A 317 -26.61 24.03 10.96
C LYS A 317 -27.80 23.35 11.63
N LYS A 318 -28.24 23.82 12.79
CA LYS A 318 -29.29 23.20 13.61
C LYS A 318 -28.98 21.77 14.02
N ASN A 319 -27.69 21.42 14.13
CA ASN A 319 -27.27 20.09 14.52
C ASN A 319 -27.19 20.02 16.05
N LEU A 320 -28.30 19.62 16.68
CA LEU A 320 -28.42 19.55 18.13
C LEU A 320 -27.32 18.69 18.76
N VAL A 321 -26.99 17.55 18.13
CA VAL A 321 -25.93 16.65 18.62
C VAL A 321 -24.59 17.37 18.71
N MET A 322 -24.19 18.09 17.66
CA MET A 322 -22.94 18.86 17.68
C MET A 322 -22.94 19.98 18.71
N ILE A 323 -24.07 20.68 18.89
CA ILE A 323 -24.21 21.71 19.93
C ILE A 323 -23.96 21.06 21.29
N GLY A 324 -24.61 19.93 21.59
CA GLY A 324 -24.42 19.20 22.84
C GLY A 324 -22.96 18.75 23.04
N ARG A 325 -22.33 18.18 22.01
CA ARG A 325 -20.92 17.73 22.06
C ARG A 325 -19.96 18.89 22.34
N LEU A 326 -20.17 20.04 21.70
CA LEU A 326 -19.33 21.22 21.89
C LEU A 326 -19.50 21.80 23.30
N LEU A 327 -20.72 21.85 23.83
CA LEU A 327 -20.97 22.29 25.21
C LEU A 327 -20.35 21.35 26.23
N ASP A 328 -20.47 20.03 26.02
CA ASP A 328 -19.82 19.01 26.86
C ASP A 328 -18.28 19.14 26.83
N ALA A 329 -17.72 19.57 25.69
CA ALA A 329 -16.29 19.85 25.52
C ALA A 329 -15.86 21.22 26.07
N GLY A 330 -16.77 22.01 26.66
CA GLY A 330 -16.46 23.30 27.29
C GLY A 330 -16.59 24.52 26.39
N SER A 331 -17.36 24.44 25.31
CA SER A 331 -17.67 25.61 24.48
C SER A 331 -18.51 26.63 25.27
N THR A 332 -18.16 27.92 25.15
CA THR A 332 -18.78 29.01 25.91
C THR A 332 -19.88 29.69 25.11
N MET A 333 -20.94 30.19 25.76
CA MET A 333 -21.98 30.96 25.07
C MET A 333 -21.46 32.26 24.44
N ASP A 334 -20.36 32.81 24.97
CA ASP A 334 -19.70 33.99 24.39
C ASP A 334 -19.22 33.73 22.95
N SER A 335 -18.93 32.47 22.62
CA SER A 335 -18.55 32.07 21.27
C SER A 335 -19.67 32.23 20.24
N LEU A 336 -20.95 32.36 20.64
CA LEU A 336 -22.06 32.59 19.71
C LEU A 336 -22.02 33.99 19.07
N GLY A 337 -21.20 34.91 19.59
CA GLY A 337 -21.21 36.32 19.19
C GLY A 337 -22.31 37.12 19.88
N THR A 338 -22.25 38.44 19.74
CA THR A 338 -23.20 39.36 20.39
C THR A 338 -24.32 39.76 19.42
N GLY A 339 -25.58 39.78 19.88
CA GLY A 339 -26.71 40.42 19.18
C GLY A 339 -26.76 40.17 17.66
N ASP A 340 -26.25 41.12 16.88
CA ASP A 340 -26.19 41.09 15.41
C ASP A 340 -25.32 39.95 14.83
N GLU A 341 -24.36 39.42 15.60
CA GLU A 341 -23.45 38.34 15.18
C GLU A 341 -23.94 36.94 15.58
N ARG A 342 -24.98 36.86 16.43
CA ARG A 342 -25.57 35.61 16.91
C ARG A 342 -26.42 34.97 15.80
N PRO A 343 -26.31 33.66 15.53
CA PRO A 343 -27.19 32.98 14.59
C PRO A 343 -28.66 33.14 14.97
N ALA A 344 -29.54 33.42 14.02
CA ALA A 344 -30.99 33.47 14.27
C ALA A 344 -31.52 32.11 14.77
N GLU A 345 -30.89 31.03 14.32
CA GLU A 345 -31.16 29.66 14.74
C GLU A 345 -30.87 29.44 16.23
N ALA A 346 -30.01 30.26 16.84
CA ALA A 346 -29.73 30.17 18.26
C ALA A 346 -30.91 30.56 19.14
N ASP A 347 -31.93 31.23 18.60
CA ASP A 347 -33.17 31.61 19.30
C ASP A 347 -34.30 30.58 19.12
N GLU A 348 -34.07 29.50 18.36
CA GLU A 348 -35.02 28.39 18.25
C GLU A 348 -35.16 27.68 19.59
N GLU A 349 -36.39 27.25 19.89
CA GLU A 349 -36.75 26.69 21.19
C GLU A 349 -35.87 25.49 21.58
N ASP A 350 -35.65 24.55 20.65
CA ASP A 350 -34.86 23.35 20.91
C ASP A 350 -33.36 23.64 21.07
N VAL A 351 -32.83 24.63 20.35
CA VAL A 351 -31.44 25.08 20.50
C VAL A 351 -31.24 25.78 21.85
N GLN A 352 -32.18 26.66 22.23
CA GLN A 352 -32.16 27.34 23.53
C GLN A 352 -32.27 26.37 24.69
N ARG A 353 -33.11 25.33 24.59
CA ARG A 353 -33.19 24.25 25.59
C ARG A 353 -31.83 23.64 25.85
N ILE A 354 -31.10 23.26 24.79
CA ILE A 354 -29.78 22.64 24.91
C ILE A 354 -28.72 23.64 25.41
N LEU A 355 -28.71 24.87 24.89
CA LEU A 355 -27.80 25.94 25.35
C LEU A 355 -28.00 26.25 26.85
N ASN A 356 -29.23 26.13 27.35
CA ASN A 356 -29.57 26.32 28.76
C ASN A 356 -29.27 25.09 29.64
N GLY A 357 -28.69 24.03 29.08
CA GLY A 357 -28.22 22.85 29.80
C GLY A 357 -29.18 21.67 29.81
N GLU A 358 -30.23 21.68 28.98
CA GLU A 358 -31.04 20.48 28.75
C GLU A 358 -30.22 19.47 27.96
N ARG A 359 -29.84 18.36 28.60
CA ARG A 359 -29.07 17.32 27.94
C ARG A 359 -29.93 16.65 26.87
N ILE A 360 -29.34 16.45 25.70
CA ILE A 360 -29.96 15.69 24.62
C ILE A 360 -30.18 14.27 25.14
N GLU A 361 -31.44 13.88 25.33
CA GLU A 361 -31.77 12.47 25.41
C GLU A 361 -31.43 11.87 24.04
N VAL A 362 -30.28 11.21 23.95
CA VAL A 362 -29.98 10.36 22.81
C VAL A 362 -31.00 9.23 22.90
N SER A 363 -32.17 9.44 22.29
CA SER A 363 -33.10 8.37 22.00
C SER A 363 -32.27 7.37 21.20
N ASN A 364 -31.92 6.25 21.82
CA ASN A 364 -31.36 5.13 21.11
C ASN A 364 -32.31 4.86 19.94
N VAL A 365 -31.88 5.14 18.72
CA VAL A 365 -32.63 4.79 17.49
C VAL A 365 -32.65 3.25 17.29
N TYR A 366 -32.31 2.48 18.33
CA TYR A 366 -32.53 1.05 18.46
C TYR A 366 -33.60 0.66 19.49
N ALA A 367 -34.37 1.60 20.04
CA ALA A 367 -35.41 1.28 21.02
C ALA A 367 -36.74 1.97 20.69
N GLN A 368 -37.37 1.57 19.58
CA GLN A 368 -38.83 1.58 19.51
C GLN A 368 -39.33 0.14 19.65
N ASN A 369 -39.58 -0.26 20.89
CA ASN A 369 -40.74 -1.05 21.27
C ASN A 369 -41.05 -0.69 22.74
N GLY A 370 -42.28 -0.23 22.96
CA GLY A 370 -42.77 0.26 24.25
C GLY A 370 -42.86 -0.80 25.34
N PRO A 371 -43.29 -0.39 26.55
CA PRO A 371 -42.85 -0.96 27.82
C PRO A 371 -43.68 -2.18 28.24
N GLY A 372 -42.98 -3.23 28.67
CA GLY A 372 -43.58 -4.38 29.33
C GLY A 372 -42.48 -5.21 29.98
N GLU A 373 -42.46 -5.17 31.31
CA GLU A 373 -41.79 -6.14 32.19
C GLU A 373 -40.27 -5.93 32.39
N GLU A 374 -39.96 -4.96 33.26
CA GLU A 374 -38.90 -5.16 34.26
C GLU A 374 -39.28 -6.38 35.11
N GLN A 375 -38.67 -7.53 34.86
CA GLN A 375 -38.39 -8.50 35.90
C GLN A 375 -37.29 -9.49 35.47
N GLU A 376 -36.37 -9.71 36.40
CA GLU A 376 -35.39 -10.81 36.44
C GLU A 376 -34.10 -10.63 35.63
N ILE A 377 -33.21 -9.83 36.23
CA ILE A 377 -31.78 -10.14 36.27
C ILE A 377 -31.61 -11.54 36.89
N SER A 378 -30.73 -12.35 36.26
CA SER A 378 -30.13 -13.62 36.74
C SER A 378 -30.68 -14.86 36.03
N GLU A 379 -29.99 -15.35 35.00
CA GLU A 379 -29.45 -16.73 34.96
C GLU A 379 -28.75 -17.03 33.61
N LEU A 380 -27.54 -17.60 33.72
CA LEU A 380 -26.95 -18.62 32.83
C LEU A 380 -26.60 -18.18 31.38
N GLN A 381 -25.31 -17.96 31.04
CA GLN A 381 -24.38 -19.04 30.65
C GLN A 381 -25.08 -20.34 30.24
N SER A 382 -25.32 -20.55 28.93
CA SER A 382 -24.90 -21.75 28.17
C SER A 382 -25.78 -22.02 26.94
N GLU A 383 -25.09 -22.36 25.84
CA GLU A 383 -25.50 -23.25 24.74
C GLU A 383 -26.19 -22.72 23.48
N GLU A 384 -25.74 -23.37 22.40
CA GLU A 384 -25.97 -23.16 20.98
C GLU A 384 -27.37 -23.62 20.52
N SER A 385 -27.75 -23.13 19.32
CA SER A 385 -28.19 -23.93 18.15
C SER A 385 -29.59 -23.65 17.56
N ILE A 386 -29.54 -23.32 16.26
CA ILE A 386 -30.40 -23.68 15.12
C ILE A 386 -31.70 -22.88 14.80
N SER A 387 -31.66 -22.40 13.54
CA SER A 387 -32.60 -21.75 12.60
C SER A 387 -34.10 -22.11 12.61
N THR A 388 -34.97 -21.16 12.20
CA THR A 388 -35.55 -21.05 10.83
C THR A 388 -36.64 -19.95 10.67
N ALA A 389 -36.68 -19.36 9.46
CA ALA A 389 -37.84 -18.82 8.70
C ALA A 389 -38.36 -17.35 8.89
N ALA A 390 -37.85 -16.47 8.00
CA ALA A 390 -38.50 -15.52 7.08
C ALA A 390 -39.85 -14.82 7.40
N SER A 391 -39.85 -13.47 7.41
CA SER A 391 -40.37 -12.62 6.29
C SER A 391 -40.23 -11.10 6.54
N THR A 392 -39.50 -10.43 5.64
CA THR A 392 -39.67 -9.06 5.08
C THR A 392 -40.10 -7.90 5.98
N ASP A 393 -39.18 -6.97 6.26
CA ASP A 393 -39.43 -5.52 6.07
C ASP A 393 -38.13 -4.69 5.89
N ALA A 394 -38.22 -3.70 5.00
CA ALA A 394 -37.10 -3.00 4.36
C ALA A 394 -36.57 -1.79 5.16
N ALA A 395 -35.95 -2.05 6.33
CA ALA A 395 -35.27 -1.02 7.12
C ALA A 395 -34.02 -1.51 7.88
N THR A 396 -33.43 -2.64 7.47
CA THR A 396 -32.19 -3.18 8.06
C THR A 396 -31.19 -3.53 6.96
N SER A 397 -30.57 -2.52 6.33
CA SER A 397 -29.48 -2.75 5.36
C SER A 397 -28.08 -2.55 5.98
N TYR A 398 -27.98 -2.65 7.30
CA TYR A 398 -26.71 -2.72 8.02
C TYR A 398 -26.65 -4.11 8.66
N ARG A 399 -25.61 -4.87 8.29
CA ARG A 399 -25.31 -6.27 8.70
C ARG A 399 -25.98 -7.41 7.94
N LEU A 400 -25.74 -7.44 6.64
CA LEU A 400 -25.23 -8.64 5.99
C LEU A 400 -24.30 -8.14 4.87
N ARG A 401 -23.07 -7.74 5.24
CA ARG A 401 -21.97 -7.86 4.26
C ARG A 401 -22.01 -9.33 3.90
N THR A 402 -22.33 -9.64 2.65
CA THR A 402 -22.03 -10.96 2.10
C THR A 402 -20.61 -11.28 2.52
N PHE A 403 -20.42 -12.24 3.42
CA PHE A 403 -19.11 -12.77 3.78
C PHE A 403 -18.47 -13.15 2.46
N LYS A 404 -17.53 -12.33 2.00
CA LYS A 404 -16.71 -12.71 0.87
C LYS A 404 -15.79 -13.76 1.43
N ASP A 405 -16.04 -15.00 1.01
CA ASP A 405 -15.19 -16.15 1.26
C ASP A 405 -13.88 -15.96 0.47
N ASP A 406 -13.10 -14.96 0.87
CA ASP A 406 -11.95 -14.42 0.16
C ASP A 406 -10.76 -14.41 1.13
N VAL A 407 -9.65 -14.98 0.70
CA VAL A 407 -8.43 -15.15 1.52
C VAL A 407 -7.83 -13.79 1.90
N SER A 408 -8.12 -12.73 1.12
CA SER A 408 -7.76 -11.35 1.44
C SER A 408 -8.37 -10.82 2.73
N CYS A 409 -9.43 -11.45 3.27
CA CYS A 409 -10.02 -11.08 4.56
C CYS A 409 -9.16 -11.51 5.76
N LEU A 410 -8.17 -12.39 5.57
CA LEU A 410 -7.25 -12.77 6.65
C LEU A 410 -6.30 -11.62 6.96
N ASP A 411 -6.48 -10.98 8.11
CA ASP A 411 -5.59 -9.92 8.57
C ASP A 411 -4.18 -10.46 8.89
N TYR A 412 -3.19 -9.58 8.84
CA TYR A 412 -1.79 -9.94 9.09
C TYR A 412 -1.59 -10.60 10.46
N LEU A 413 -2.32 -10.14 11.49
CA LEU A 413 -2.23 -10.68 12.84
C LEU A 413 -2.70 -12.13 12.90
N THR A 414 -3.79 -12.49 12.21
CA THR A 414 -4.24 -13.88 12.09
C THR A 414 -3.26 -14.70 11.27
N ARG A 415 -2.71 -14.19 10.16
CA ARG A 415 -1.66 -14.88 9.37
C ARG A 415 -0.42 -15.16 10.24
N LEU A 416 0.02 -14.20 11.05
CA LEU A 416 1.16 -14.32 11.97
C LEU A 416 0.89 -15.27 13.14
N ARG A 417 -0.36 -15.37 13.61
CA ARG A 417 -0.72 -16.34 14.65
C ARG A 417 -0.78 -17.75 14.08
N LEU A 418 -1.29 -17.91 12.86
CA LEU A 418 -1.28 -19.18 12.13
C LEU A 418 0.15 -19.64 11.83
N SER A 419 1.06 -18.74 11.45
CA SER A 419 2.46 -19.12 11.21
C SER A 419 3.14 -19.70 12.45
N LYS A 420 2.89 -19.15 13.64
CA LYS A 420 3.40 -19.71 14.90
C LYS A 420 2.90 -21.13 15.20
N ILE A 421 1.78 -21.54 14.62
CA ILE A 421 1.20 -22.86 14.79
C ILE A 421 1.72 -23.82 13.71
N LEU A 422 1.77 -23.34 12.47
CA LEU A 422 1.98 -24.17 11.28
C LEU A 422 3.45 -24.26 10.82
N ASP A 423 4.29 -23.28 11.18
CA ASP A 423 5.74 -23.36 10.94
C ASP A 423 6.40 -24.42 11.86
N VAL A 424 5.74 -24.73 12.99
CA VAL A 424 6.19 -25.79 13.90
C VAL A 424 6.01 -27.15 13.22
N GLU A 425 7.08 -27.95 13.19
CA GLU A 425 7.11 -29.30 12.61
C GLU A 425 6.72 -29.36 11.11
N ASP A 426 6.96 -28.28 10.35
CA ASP A 426 6.66 -28.21 8.91
C ASP A 426 5.17 -28.47 8.57
N LYS A 427 4.24 -28.25 9.50
CA LYS A 427 2.79 -28.47 9.30
C LYS A 427 2.20 -27.65 8.15
N TRP A 428 2.80 -26.50 7.83
CA TRP A 428 2.46 -25.69 6.67
C TRP A 428 2.56 -26.46 5.33
N THR A 429 3.42 -27.48 5.24
CA THR A 429 3.53 -28.34 4.04
C THR A 429 2.30 -29.23 3.87
N ILE A 430 1.74 -29.72 4.98
CA ILE A 430 0.49 -30.50 5.01
C ILE A 430 -0.68 -29.60 4.60
N LEU A 431 -0.71 -28.36 5.10
CA LEU A 431 -1.69 -27.37 4.68
C LEU A 431 -1.56 -27.08 3.17
N ALA A 432 -0.34 -26.91 2.66
CA ALA A 432 -0.11 -26.69 1.22
C ALA A 432 -0.67 -27.84 0.36
N ASP A 433 -0.53 -29.09 0.80
CA ASP A 433 -1.09 -30.25 0.12
C ASP A 433 -2.63 -30.25 0.14
N HIS A 434 -3.24 -29.94 1.28
CA HIS A 434 -4.70 -29.82 1.42
C HIS A 434 -5.28 -28.69 0.56
N LEU A 435 -4.54 -27.58 0.41
CA LEU A 435 -4.91 -26.45 -0.45
C LEU A 435 -4.63 -26.69 -1.95
N GLY A 436 -4.09 -27.86 -2.34
CA GLY A 436 -3.70 -28.15 -3.73
C GLY A 436 -2.46 -27.38 -4.20
N CYS A 437 -1.72 -26.78 -3.27
CA CYS A 437 -0.54 -25.93 -3.48
C CYS A 437 0.78 -26.62 -3.13
N GLY A 438 0.81 -27.95 -3.03
CA GLY A 438 2.04 -28.72 -2.75
C GLY A 438 3.21 -28.43 -3.70
N HIS A 439 2.91 -28.04 -4.95
CA HIS A 439 3.92 -27.61 -5.93
C HIS A 439 4.69 -26.33 -5.52
N MET A 440 4.16 -25.55 -4.58
CA MET A 440 4.79 -24.33 -4.05
C MET A 440 5.76 -24.62 -2.89
N VAL A 441 5.71 -25.80 -2.27
CA VAL A 441 6.51 -26.13 -1.07
C VAL A 441 8.00 -26.01 -1.33
N GLU A 442 8.50 -26.57 -2.43
CA GLU A 442 9.92 -26.49 -2.78
C GLU A 442 10.34 -25.07 -3.21
N PHE A 443 9.45 -24.30 -3.82
CA PHE A 443 9.70 -22.90 -4.14
C PHE A 443 9.81 -22.05 -2.85
N ILE A 444 8.86 -22.21 -1.92
CA ILE A 444 8.89 -21.52 -0.64
C ILE A 444 10.17 -21.87 0.12
N ARG A 445 10.56 -23.15 0.19
CA ARG A 445 11.81 -23.60 0.83
C ARG A 445 13.07 -22.93 0.29
N VAL A 446 13.14 -22.70 -1.02
CA VAL A 446 14.28 -22.01 -1.66
C VAL A 446 14.28 -20.52 -1.36
N CYS A 447 13.11 -19.93 -1.15
CA CYS A 447 12.94 -18.51 -0.86
C CYS A 447 12.98 -18.15 0.63
N LEU A 448 13.08 -19.14 1.53
CA LEU A 448 13.22 -18.90 2.97
C LEU A 448 14.58 -18.29 3.30
N ASP A 449 14.54 -17.20 4.06
CA ASP A 449 15.65 -16.65 4.84
C ASP A 449 15.43 -16.90 6.35
N ASP A 450 16.43 -16.60 7.19
CA ASP A 450 16.37 -16.86 8.64
C ASP A 450 15.24 -16.09 9.37
N SER A 451 14.51 -15.19 8.68
CA SER A 451 13.49 -14.32 9.25
C SER A 451 12.08 -14.52 8.67
N SER A 452 11.93 -15.30 7.59
CA SER A 452 10.66 -15.45 6.86
C SER A 452 9.89 -16.68 7.32
N SER A 453 8.57 -16.52 7.39
CA SER A 453 7.66 -17.60 7.72
C SER A 453 7.16 -18.30 6.45
N PRO A 454 7.36 -19.62 6.30
CA PRO A 454 6.84 -20.36 5.16
C PRO A 454 5.31 -20.37 5.12
N THR A 455 4.62 -20.36 6.27
CA THR A 455 3.16 -20.24 6.32
C THR A 455 2.69 -18.90 5.75
N MET A 456 3.37 -17.79 6.07
CA MET A 456 3.02 -16.48 5.52
C MET A 456 3.14 -16.47 3.99
N MET A 457 4.26 -16.97 3.48
CA MET A 457 4.49 -17.05 2.03
C MET A 457 3.48 -17.97 1.35
N LEU A 458 3.13 -19.10 1.97
CA LEU A 458 2.10 -20.02 1.44
C LEU A 458 0.74 -19.34 1.33
N LEU A 459 0.30 -18.62 2.37
CA LEU A 459 -0.99 -17.93 2.37
C LEU A 459 -1.02 -16.79 1.34
N ASP A 460 0.07 -16.04 1.20
CA ASP A 460 0.20 -14.98 0.20
C ASP A 460 0.17 -15.53 -1.24
N GLN A 461 0.80 -16.69 -1.49
CA GLN A 461 0.74 -17.34 -2.80
C GLN A 461 -0.63 -17.99 -3.05
N TYR A 462 -1.25 -18.57 -2.02
CA TYR A 462 -2.58 -19.17 -2.13
C TYR A 462 -3.63 -18.12 -2.48
N GLU A 463 -3.55 -16.91 -1.92
CA GLU A 463 -4.44 -15.79 -2.26
C GLU A 463 -4.47 -15.47 -3.77
N GLN A 464 -3.37 -15.73 -4.49
CA GLN A 464 -3.27 -15.51 -5.94
C GLN A 464 -3.82 -16.68 -6.78
N VAL A 465 -4.22 -17.80 -6.16
CA VAL A 465 -4.74 -18.98 -6.86
C VAL A 465 -6.20 -18.75 -7.28
N PRO A 466 -6.59 -19.12 -8.52
CA PRO A 466 -7.98 -19.02 -8.94
C PRO A 466 -8.88 -19.87 -8.04
N ASN A 467 -9.90 -19.25 -7.44
CA ASN A 467 -10.83 -19.85 -6.46
C ASN A 467 -10.26 -20.07 -5.05
N ALA A 468 -9.18 -19.38 -4.69
CA ALA A 468 -8.74 -19.31 -3.30
C ALA A 468 -9.86 -18.75 -2.42
N ASN A 469 -10.22 -19.49 -1.39
CA ASN A 469 -11.28 -19.09 -0.47
C ASN A 469 -10.90 -19.44 0.97
N LEU A 470 -11.51 -18.72 1.91
CA LEU A 470 -11.20 -18.84 3.33
C LEU A 470 -11.80 -20.12 3.93
N SER A 471 -12.93 -20.58 3.41
CA SER A 471 -13.59 -21.82 3.80
C SER A 471 -12.71 -23.05 3.57
N THR A 472 -11.96 -23.11 2.46
CA THR A 472 -11.03 -24.22 2.19
C THR A 472 -9.86 -24.22 3.16
N ILE A 473 -9.33 -23.05 3.55
CA ILE A 473 -8.29 -22.96 4.59
C ILE A 473 -8.85 -23.44 5.93
N THR A 474 -10.04 -22.99 6.29
CA THR A 474 -10.69 -23.35 7.56
C THR A 474 -10.94 -24.85 7.63
N GLN A 475 -11.52 -25.44 6.57
CA GLN A 475 -11.77 -26.88 6.48
C GLN A 475 -10.45 -27.68 6.50
N SER A 476 -9.41 -27.20 5.81
CA SER A 476 -8.11 -27.87 5.81
C SER A 476 -7.47 -27.89 7.20
N LEU A 477 -7.62 -26.81 7.98
CA LEU A 477 -7.15 -26.76 9.37
C LEU A 477 -7.95 -27.69 10.29
N GLU A 478 -9.27 -27.79 10.09
CA GLU A 478 -10.11 -28.79 10.79
C GLU A 478 -9.66 -30.22 10.48
N ASP A 479 -9.40 -30.53 9.21
CA ASP A 479 -8.94 -31.84 8.76
C ASP A 479 -7.55 -32.19 9.31
N MET A 480 -6.70 -31.18 9.52
CA MET A 480 -5.40 -31.30 10.20
C MET A 480 -5.51 -31.41 11.73
N GLY A 481 -6.68 -31.18 12.31
CA GLY A 481 -6.90 -31.17 13.77
C GLY A 481 -6.42 -29.91 14.47
N GLU A 482 -6.14 -28.83 13.73
CA GLU A 482 -5.64 -27.54 14.25
C GLU A 482 -6.80 -26.62 14.67
N THR A 483 -7.53 -27.02 15.71
CA THR A 483 -8.72 -26.31 16.23
C THR A 483 -8.42 -24.87 16.66
N LEU A 484 -7.22 -24.60 17.16
CA LEU A 484 -6.78 -23.25 17.53
C LEU A 484 -6.66 -22.35 16.29
N GLY A 485 -6.19 -22.88 15.16
CA GLY A 485 -6.11 -22.14 13.89
C GLY A 485 -7.49 -21.79 13.33
N VAL A 486 -8.44 -22.72 13.43
CA VAL A 486 -9.85 -22.51 13.05
C VAL A 486 -10.49 -21.41 13.88
N HIS A 487 -10.32 -21.44 15.20
CA HIS A 487 -10.81 -20.39 16.09
C HIS A 487 -10.17 -19.02 15.83
N LEU A 488 -8.90 -18.98 15.45
CA LEU A 488 -8.23 -17.72 15.09
C LEU A 488 -8.84 -17.07 13.84
N ILE A 489 -9.17 -17.88 12.82
CA ILE A 489 -9.84 -17.41 11.62
C ILE A 489 -11.26 -16.91 11.93
N GLN A 490 -11.99 -17.65 12.77
CA GLN A 490 -13.35 -17.27 13.18
C GLN A 490 -13.36 -15.99 14.03
N ALA A 491 -12.46 -15.87 15.01
CA ALA A 491 -12.37 -14.70 15.89
C ALA A 491 -11.86 -13.44 15.16
N GLY A 492 -10.95 -13.58 14.19
CA GLY A 492 -10.51 -12.48 13.33
C GLY A 492 -11.63 -11.93 12.44
N ASN A 493 -12.60 -12.77 12.05
CA ASN A 493 -13.77 -12.38 11.28
C ASN A 493 -14.90 -11.72 12.10
N GLU A 494 -14.91 -11.88 13.43
CA GLU A 494 -15.89 -11.25 14.32
C GLU A 494 -15.52 -9.81 14.74
N GLN A 495 -14.24 -9.43 14.56
CA GLN A 495 -13.70 -8.11 14.92
C GLN A 495 -13.52 -7.14 13.73
N GLN A 496 -13.88 -7.53 12.50
CA GLN A 496 -13.91 -6.70 11.27
C GLN A 496 -15.33 -6.25 10.90
#